data_AF-A0A2X3KWQ4-F1
#
_entry.id   AF-A0A2X3KWQ4-F1
#
_cell.length_a   1.000
_cell.length_b   1.000
_cell.length_c   1.000
_cell.angle_alpha   90.00
_cell.angle_beta   90.00
_cell.angle_gamma   90.00
#
_symmetry.space_group_name_H-M   'P 1'
#
loop_
_entity.id
_entity.type
_entity.pdbx_description
1 polymer ?
#
loop_
_entity_poly.entity_id
_entity_poly.type
_entity_poly.pdbx_seq_one_letter_code
_entity_poly.pdbx_strand_id
1 'polypeptide(L)' 'MTQLNASHTALVVIDLQDGILPFAGGPHSASDVVARAARLAEKIPR' A
#
# COMPACT_ATOMS: atom_id res chain seq x y z
N MET A 1 20.01 -1.03 9.07
CA MET A 1 18.72 -0.45 8.65
C MET A 1 18.87 -0.03 7.20
N THR A 2 18.05 -0.55 6.30
CA THR A 2 18.11 -0.19 4.88
C THR A 2 17.67 1.26 4.70
N GLN A 3 18.46 2.08 4.01
CA GLN A 3 18.09 3.45 3.65
C GLN A 3 17.51 3.46 2.23
N LEU A 4 16.39 4.14 2.04
CA LEU A 4 15.71 4.26 0.74
C LEU A 4 15.90 5.66 0.17
N ASN A 5 16.29 5.74 -1.10
CA ASN A 5 16.30 7.00 -1.84
C ASN A 5 14.97 7.14 -2.59
N ALA A 6 14.17 8.14 -2.23
CA ALA A 6 12.85 8.37 -2.82
C ALA A 6 12.90 8.60 -4.34
N SER A 7 13.97 9.17 -4.89
CA SER A 7 14.10 9.40 -6.34
C SER A 7 14.42 8.13 -7.14
N HIS A 8 14.78 7.04 -6.46
CA HIS A 8 15.11 5.74 -7.07
C HIS A 8 14.25 4.61 -6.48
N THR A 9 13.14 4.94 -5.83
CA THR A 9 12.22 3.98 -5.21
C THR A 9 10.82 4.19 -5.79
N ALA A 10 10.14 3.09 -6.09
CA ALA A 10 8.74 3.09 -6.48
C ALA A 10 7.87 2.41 -5.40
N LEU A 11 6.62 2.85 -5.28
CA LEU A 11 5.60 2.14 -4.52
C LEU A 11 4.80 1.26 -5.47
N VAL A 12 4.70 -0.03 -5.14
CA VAL A 12 3.83 -0.98 -5.84
C VAL A 12 2.74 -1.43 -4.87
N VAL A 13 1.49 -1.14 -5.20
CA VAL A 13 0.31 -1.56 -4.43
C VAL A 13 -0.31 -2.75 -5.15
N ILE A 14 -0.36 -3.89 -4.48
CA ILE A 14 -0.81 -5.16 -5.09
C ILE A 14 -2.25 -5.43 -4.71
N ASP A 15 -3.08 -5.68 -5.73
CA ASP A 15 -4.42 -6.26 -5.65
C ASP A 15 -5.38 -5.57 -4.65
N LEU A 16 -5.23 -4.26 -4.43
CA LEU A 16 -6.22 -3.45 -3.69
C LEU A 16 -7.39 -3.07 -4.59
N GLN A 17 -8.15 -4.08 -5.00
CA GLN A 17 -9.34 -3.97 -5.84
C GLN A 17 -10.55 -4.55 -5.10
N ASP A 18 -11.75 -4.02 -5.36
CA ASP A 18 -12.98 -4.40 -4.64
C ASP A 18 -13.27 -5.91 -4.68
N GLY A 19 -12.90 -6.60 -5.78
CA GLY A 19 -13.06 -8.05 -5.91
C GLY A 19 -12.09 -8.88 -5.06
N ILE A 20 -11.00 -8.29 -4.55
CA ILE A 20 -9.99 -8.97 -3.72
C ILE A 20 -10.14 -8.65 -2.24
N LEU A 21 -10.62 -7.45 -1.89
CA LEU A 21 -10.78 -7.04 -0.48
C LEU A 21 -11.54 -8.04 0.40
N PRO A 22 -12.61 -8.74 -0.07
CA PRO A 22 -13.31 -9.75 0.74
C PRO A 22 -12.43 -10.94 1.17
N PHE A 23 -11.30 -11.17 0.50
CA PHE A 23 -10.38 -12.27 0.81
C PHE A 23 -9.33 -11.91 1.89
N ALA A 24 -9.32 -10.68 2.40
CA ALA A 24 -8.40 -10.27 3.46
C ALA A 24 -8.75 -10.94 4.80
N GLY A 25 -8.09 -12.06 5.10
CA GLY A 25 -8.33 -12.87 6.31
C GLY A 25 -7.65 -12.38 7.60
N GLY A 26 -6.91 -11.27 7.57
CA GLY A 26 -6.14 -10.74 8.72
C GLY A 26 -4.62 -10.87 8.54
N PRO A 27 -3.79 -10.32 9.46
CA PRO A 27 -4.13 -9.73 10.76
C PRO A 27 -4.69 -8.29 10.70
N HIS A 28 -4.79 -7.69 9.52
CA HIS A 28 -5.35 -6.35 9.32
C HIS A 28 -6.59 -6.41 8.44
N SER A 29 -7.55 -5.53 8.69
CA SER A 29 -8.75 -5.43 7.84
C SER A 29 -8.39 -4.90 6.45
N ALA A 30 -9.18 -5.26 5.43
CA ALA A 30 -9.02 -4.71 4.09
C ALA A 30 -9.02 -3.16 4.09
N SER A 31 -9.93 -2.55 4.85
CA SER A 31 -10.01 -1.09 4.99
C SER A 31 -8.75 -0.47 5.59
N ASP A 32 -8.10 -1.14 6.55
CA ASP A 32 -6.85 -0.66 7.13
C ASP A 32 -5.71 -0.66 6.11
N VAL A 33 -5.64 -1.71 5.28
CA VAL A 33 -4.63 -1.84 4.22
C VAL A 33 -4.84 -0.77 3.17
N VAL A 34 -6.08 -0.54 2.71
CA VAL A 34 -6.43 0.52 1.75
C VAL A 34 -6.05 1.90 2.30
N ALA A 35 -6.44 2.23 3.52
CA ALA A 35 -6.14 3.52 4.13
C ALA A 35 -4.63 3.76 4.31
N ARG A 36 -3.86 2.72 4.64
CA ARG A 36 -2.40 2.81 4.76
C ARG A 36 -1.72 2.93 3.41
N ALA A 37 -2.17 2.19 2.40
CA ALA A 37 -1.65 2.28 1.03
C ALA A 37 -1.88 3.66 0.43
N ALA A 38 -3.06 4.26 0.65
CA ALA A 38 -3.34 5.64 0.25
C ALA A 38 -2.35 6.64 0.85
N ARG A 39 -2.08 6.55 2.16
CA ARG A 39 -1.06 7.39 2.84
C ARG A 39 0.35 7.18 2.30
N LEU A 40 0.71 5.97 1.88
CA LEU A 40 2.00 5.70 1.25
C LEU A 40 2.07 6.34 -0.14
N ALA A 41 1.01 6.23 -0.95
CA ALA A 41 0.94 6.82 -2.28
C ALA A 41 1.06 8.34 -2.26
N GLU A 42 0.50 9.02 -1.24
CA GLU A 42 0.67 10.46 -1.04
C GLU A 42 2.13 10.91 -0.83
N LYS A 43 3.03 10.00 -0.44
CA LYS A 43 4.46 10.30 -0.23
C LYS A 43 5.31 10.10 -1.47
N ILE A 44 4.78 9.45 -2.49
CA ILE A 44 5.51 9.18 -3.73
C ILE A 44 5.34 10.37 -4.67
N PRO A 45 6.43 11.02 -5.11
CA PRO A 45 6.35 12.08 -6.10
C PRO A 45 5.73 11.54 -7.40
N ARG A 46 4.88 12.35 -8.04
CA ARG A 46 4.30 12.04 -9.36
C ARG A 46 5.31 12.22 -10.46
#